data_AF-A0A9D4E7P8-F1
#
_entry.id   AF-A0A9D4E7P8-F1
#
_cell.length_a   1.000
_cell.length_b   1.000
_cell.length_c   1.000
_cell.angle_alpha   90.00
_cell.angle_beta   90.00
_cell.angle_gamma   90.00
#
_symmetry.space_group_name_H-M   'P 1'
#
loop_
_entity.id
_entity.type
_entity.pdbx_description
1 polymer ?
#
loop_
_entity_poly.entity_id
_entity_poly.type
_entity_poly.pdbx_seq_one_letter_code
_entity_poly.pdbx_strand_id
1 'polypeptide(L)'
;MEFRANKRIKLSIDATNDIFHEGRMINDAENGDAKQKCVMKIVEVNQTPHLCTFADRDIAIGEELRYDYGVPTLPWRKDKQHPYTRKKAMRRKGYFQYQENKTSSQKAME
;
A
#
# COMPACT_ATOMS: atom_id res chain seq x y z
N MET A 1 1.04 -0.54 51.00
CA MET A 1 1.83 0.30 50.08
C MET A 1 2.37 -0.63 49.01
N GLU A 2 1.88 -0.54 47.78
CA GLU A 2 2.60 -0.95 46.57
C GLU A 2 1.91 -0.30 45.36
N PHE A 3 2.73 0.23 44.46
CA PHE A 3 2.44 1.35 43.59
C PHE A 3 1.55 0.99 42.38
N ARG A 4 0.60 1.88 42.07
CA ARG A 4 -0.13 1.93 40.79
C ARG A 4 0.72 2.66 39.75
N ALA A 5 1.03 2.04 38.61
CA ALA A 5 1.22 2.71 37.32
C ALA A 5 1.28 1.76 36.10
N ASN A 6 0.29 0.88 35.89
CA ASN A 6 0.18 0.18 34.60
C ASN A 6 -0.48 1.06 33.54
N LYS A 7 0.13 2.20 33.20
CA LYS A 7 -0.17 2.87 31.92
C LYS A 7 0.59 2.10 30.84
N ARG A 8 -0.11 1.29 30.04
CA ARG A 8 0.44 0.73 28.80
C ARG A 8 1.04 1.89 27.99
N ILE A 9 2.35 1.89 27.83
CA ILE A 9 3.03 2.85 26.96
C ILE A 9 2.57 2.51 25.54
N LYS A 10 1.87 3.44 24.89
CA LYS A 10 1.51 3.32 23.48
C LYS A 10 2.67 3.89 22.66
N LEU A 11 3.36 3.02 21.92
CA LEU A 11 4.42 3.40 21.00
C LEU A 11 3.84 3.51 19.58
N SER A 12 4.40 4.43 18.79
CA SER A 12 4.09 4.61 17.37
C SER A 12 5.41 4.70 16.60
N ILE A 13 5.41 4.26 15.34
CA ILE A 13 6.54 4.41 14.42
C ILE A 13 6.19 5.53 13.44
N ASP A 14 7.07 6.52 13.31
CA ASP A 14 6.98 7.56 12.30
C ASP A 14 8.09 7.35 11.27
N ALA A 15 7.70 6.98 10.05
CA ALA A 15 8.60 6.72 8.93
C ALA A 15 8.69 7.90 7.95
N THR A 16 8.16 9.09 8.30
CA THR A 16 8.07 10.24 7.38
C THR A 16 9.43 10.63 6.78
N ASN A 17 10.49 10.57 7.58
CA ASN A 17 11.86 10.94 7.17
C ASN A 17 12.77 9.73 6.91
N ASP A 18 12.23 8.51 6.89
CA ASP A 18 13.03 7.34 6.54
C ASP A 18 13.35 7.37 5.03
N ILE A 19 14.62 7.24 4.68
CA ILE A 19 15.07 7.25 3.27
C ILE A 19 15.66 5.91 2.84
N PHE A 20 15.83 4.97 3.77
CA PHE A 20 16.50 3.70 3.51
C PHE A 20 15.53 2.53 3.40
N HIS A 21 14.36 2.64 4.03
CA HIS A 21 13.37 1.57 4.02
C HIS A 21 12.07 1.97 3.33
N GLU A 22 11.49 1.02 2.60
CA GLU A 22 10.28 1.21 1.79
C GLU A 22 9.00 0.78 2.52
N GLY A 23 9.06 0.47 3.82
CA GLY A 23 7.91 -0.02 4.58
C GLY A 23 6.70 0.92 4.55
N ARG A 24 6.94 2.23 4.48
CA ARG A 24 5.87 3.26 4.40
C ARG A 24 5.13 3.27 3.05
N MET A 25 5.68 2.64 2.03
CA MET A 25 5.16 2.67 0.66
C MET A 25 4.11 1.58 0.40
N ILE A 26 3.93 0.63 1.32
CA ILE A 26 2.98 -0.47 1.18
C ILE A 26 1.57 0.07 1.43
N ASN A 27 0.67 -0.10 0.45
CA ASN A 27 -0.65 0.50 0.47
C ASN A 27 -1.70 -0.34 1.24
N ASP A 28 -2.82 0.31 1.55
CA ASP A 28 -3.97 -0.33 2.20
C ASP A 28 -4.68 -1.34 1.28
N ALA A 29 -5.10 -2.45 1.89
CA ALA A 29 -6.12 -3.36 1.40
C ALA A 29 -6.91 -3.89 2.60
N GLU A 30 -8.25 -3.78 2.56
CA GLU A 30 -9.11 -4.30 3.62
C GLU A 30 -8.89 -5.79 3.86
N ASN A 31 -8.96 -6.25 5.12
CA ASN A 31 -8.79 -7.65 5.44
C ASN A 31 -9.75 -8.54 4.63
N GLY A 32 -9.20 -9.50 3.91
CA GLY A 32 -9.94 -10.40 3.02
C GLY A 32 -10.19 -9.85 1.61
N ASP A 33 -9.74 -8.63 1.27
CA ASP A 33 -9.74 -8.14 -0.11
C ASP A 33 -8.72 -8.93 -0.95
N ALA A 34 -9.06 -9.28 -2.19
CA ALA A 34 -8.20 -10.04 -3.10
C ALA A 34 -6.85 -9.36 -3.41
N LYS A 35 -6.74 -8.05 -3.16
CA LYS A 35 -5.51 -7.26 -3.31
C LYS A 35 -4.62 -7.34 -2.07
N GLN A 36 -5.10 -7.82 -0.93
CA GLN A 36 -4.25 -8.05 0.24
C GLN A 36 -3.28 -9.19 -0.07
N LYS A 37 -1.98 -8.93 0.10
CA LYS A 37 -0.90 -9.91 -0.10
C LYS A 37 -0.04 -10.09 1.13
N CYS A 38 -0.08 -9.11 2.02
CA CYS A 38 0.76 -9.05 3.17
C CYS A 38 -0.06 -8.89 4.46
N VAL A 39 0.56 -9.29 5.55
CA VAL A 39 0.09 -9.06 6.92
C VAL A 39 1.17 -8.29 7.69
N MET A 40 0.74 -7.33 8.51
CA MET A 40 1.61 -6.58 9.39
C MET A 40 1.57 -7.19 10.79
N LYS A 41 2.73 -7.46 11.38
CA LYS A 41 2.85 -8.05 12.73
C LYS A 41 3.90 -7.31 13.54
N ILE A 42 3.66 -7.20 14.84
CA ILE A 42 4.69 -6.81 15.80
C ILE A 42 5.39 -8.08 16.26
N VAL A 43 6.70 -8.15 16.04
CA VAL A 43 7.54 -9.28 16.45
C VAL A 43 8.56 -8.77 17.46
N GLU A 44 8.68 -9.45 18.60
CA GLU A 44 9.70 -9.13 19.59
C GLU A 44 11.00 -9.87 19.25
N VAL A 45 12.09 -9.12 19.08
CA VAL A 45 13.43 -9.65 18.84
C VAL A 45 14.35 -9.00 19.87
N ASN A 46 15.05 -9.80 20.68
CA ASN A 46 15.95 -9.30 21.72
C ASN A 46 15.29 -8.23 22.62
N GLN A 47 14.06 -8.49 23.09
CA GLN A 47 13.27 -7.58 23.93
C GLN A 47 12.91 -6.24 23.26
N THR A 48 13.12 -6.13 21.94
CA THR A 48 12.77 -4.95 21.16
C THR A 48 11.58 -5.28 20.24
N PRO A 49 10.48 -4.50 20.27
CA PRO A 49 9.38 -4.71 19.34
C PRO A 49 9.73 -4.17 17.95
N HIS A 50 9.58 -4.99 16.93
CA HIS A 50 9.75 -4.65 15.52
C HIS A 50 8.43 -4.77 14.78
N LEU A 51 8.10 -3.77 13.96
CA LEU A 51 6.96 -3.86 13.05
C LEU A 51 7.42 -4.46 11.73
N CYS A 52 6.91 -5.63 11.39
CA CYS A 52 7.35 -6.41 10.24
C CYS A 52 6.18 -6.73 9.31
N THR A 53 6.41 -6.60 8.01
CA THR A 53 5.48 -7.03 6.97
C THR A 53 5.87 -8.42 6.48
N PHE A 54 4.91 -9.34 6.45
CA PHE A 54 5.10 -10.69 5.94
C PHE A 54 4.16 -10.94 4.76
N ALA A 55 4.63 -11.68 3.77
CA ALA A 55 3.77 -12.23 2.73
C ALA A 55 2.82 -13.26 3.34
N ASP A 56 1.53 -13.18 3.01
CA ASP A 56 0.50 -14.15 3.41
C ASP A 56 0.30 -15.26 2.37
N ARG A 57 0.91 -15.08 1.20
CA ARG A 57 0.88 -15.99 0.05
C ARG A 57 2.05 -15.70 -0.88
N ASP A 58 2.22 -16.54 -1.91
CA ASP A 58 3.14 -16.26 -3.00
C ASP A 58 2.73 -14.99 -3.77
N ILE A 59 3.72 -14.15 -4.07
CA ILE A 59 3.59 -12.84 -4.72
C ILE A 59 4.32 -12.90 -6.07
N ALA A 60 3.61 -12.56 -7.14
CA ALA A 60 4.21 -12.55 -8.47
C ALA A 60 5.05 -11.28 -8.70
N ILE A 61 6.00 -11.35 -9.64
CA ILE A 61 6.76 -10.17 -10.06
C ILE A 61 5.81 -9.10 -10.60
N GLY A 62 5.95 -7.87 -10.10
CA GLY A 62 5.09 -6.74 -10.46
C GLY A 62 3.75 -6.68 -9.74
N GLU A 63 3.44 -7.66 -8.87
CA GLU A 63 2.27 -7.59 -8.00
C GLU A 63 2.53 -6.60 -6.86
N GLU A 64 1.59 -5.69 -6.64
CA GLU A 64 1.71 -4.65 -5.60
C GLU A 64 1.51 -5.26 -4.21
N LEU A 65 2.40 -4.91 -3.27
CA LEU A 65 2.26 -5.27 -1.87
C LEU A 65 1.20 -4.39 -1.21
N ARG A 66 0.25 -5.04 -0.53
CA ARG A 66 -0.78 -4.36 0.27
C ARG A 66 -1.14 -5.14 1.53
N TYR A 67 -1.50 -4.40 2.58
CA TYR A 67 -1.94 -4.97 3.86
C TYR A 67 -3.10 -4.14 4.47
N ASP A 68 -3.81 -4.72 5.43
CA ASP A 68 -4.85 -3.99 6.16
C ASP A 68 -4.24 -3.03 7.18
N TYR A 69 -4.49 -1.73 7.02
CA TYR A 69 -4.07 -0.70 7.97
C TYR A 69 -4.74 -0.82 9.36
N GLY A 70 -5.73 -1.70 9.51
CA GLY A 70 -6.44 -1.96 10.76
C GLY A 70 -7.45 -0.88 11.12
N VAL A 71 -7.79 0.00 10.18
CA VAL A 71 -8.75 1.09 10.37
C VAL A 71 -10.00 0.81 9.51
N PRO A 72 -11.14 0.44 10.11
CA PRO A 72 -12.34 0.08 9.34
C PRO A 72 -12.96 1.22 8.53
N THR A 73 -12.76 2.47 8.95
CA THR A 73 -13.49 3.65 8.44
C THR A 73 -12.68 4.52 7.50
N LEU A 74 -11.63 3.96 6.86
CA LEU A 74 -10.78 4.69 5.94
C LEU A 74 -11.58 5.32 4.78
N PRO A 75 -11.42 6.63 4.50
CA PRO A 75 -12.23 7.32 3.49
C PRO A 75 -12.16 6.70 2.09
N TRP A 76 -10.97 6.22 1.68
CA TRP A 76 -10.74 5.63 0.36
C TRP A 76 -11.35 4.23 0.20
N ARG A 77 -11.78 3.55 1.28
CA ARG A 77 -12.53 2.29 1.18
C ARG A 77 -13.99 2.50 0.76
N LYS A 78 -14.53 3.69 1.01
CA LYS A 78 -15.93 4.04 0.69
C LYS A 78 -16.16 4.26 -0.80
N ASP A 79 -15.11 4.63 -1.53
CA ASP A 79 -15.17 4.88 -2.97
C ASP A 79 -14.64 3.67 -3.75
N LYS A 80 -15.51 2.68 -3.98
CA LYS A 80 -15.17 1.50 -4.80
C LYS A 80 -15.00 1.85 -6.30
N GLN A 81 -15.18 3.12 -6.69
CA GLN A 81 -15.00 3.61 -8.06
C GLN A 81 -13.74 4.48 -8.20
N HIS A 82 -12.57 3.87 -8.06
CA HIS A 82 -11.31 4.55 -8.39
C HIS A 82 -11.33 5.05 -9.86
N PRO A 83 -11.02 6.34 -10.14
CA PRO A 83 -11.20 6.93 -11.47
C PRO A 83 -10.41 6.24 -12.60
N TYR A 84 -9.40 5.42 -12.29
CA TYR A 84 -8.67 4.64 -13.29
C TYR A 84 -9.48 3.48 -13.91
N THR A 85 -10.55 2.99 -13.27
CA THR A 85 -11.47 2.02 -13.91
C THR A 85 -12.48 2.69 -14.84
N ARG A 86 -12.53 4.05 -14.87
CA ARG A 86 -13.40 4.84 -15.76
C ARG A 86 -12.92 4.88 -17.22
N LYS A 87 -11.83 4.19 -17.59
CA LYS A 87 -11.40 4.02 -19.00
C LYS A 87 -12.48 3.33 -19.86
N LYS A 88 -13.23 2.38 -19.32
CA LYS A 88 -14.30 1.68 -20.07
C LYS A 88 -15.51 2.58 -20.36
N ALA A 89 -15.83 3.52 -19.47
CA ALA A 89 -16.95 4.46 -19.62
C ALA A 89 -16.60 5.62 -20.57
N MET A 90 -15.36 6.11 -20.56
CA MET A 90 -14.91 7.17 -21.47
C MET A 90 -14.83 6.71 -22.94
N ARG A 91 -14.51 5.43 -23.21
CA ARG A 91 -14.61 4.84 -24.57
C ARG A 91 -16.01 4.97 -25.19
N ARG A 92 -17.08 4.94 -24.39
CA ARG A 92 -18.46 5.08 -24.89
C ARG A 92 -18.89 6.54 -25.10
N LYS A 93 -18.14 7.50 -24.54
CA LYS A 93 -18.45 8.94 -24.62
C LYS A 93 -17.53 9.72 -25.55
N GLY A 94 -16.58 9.09 -26.24
CA GLY A 94 -15.80 9.73 -27.32
C GLY A 94 -14.79 10.78 -26.87
N TYR A 95 -14.46 10.85 -25.57
CA TYR A 95 -13.47 11.79 -25.04
C TYR A 95 -12.16 11.05 -24.77
N PHE A 96 -11.21 11.07 -25.71
CA PHE A 96 -9.76 11.14 -25.44
C PHE A 96 -8.99 11.28 -26.77
N GLN A 97 -8.66 12.52 -27.14
CA GLN A 97 -7.36 12.83 -27.74
C GLN A 97 -6.51 13.44 -26.63
N TYR A 98 -5.51 12.70 -26.15
CA TYR A 98 -4.39 13.30 -25.41
C TYR A 98 -3.12 12.51 -25.71
N GLN A 99 -2.45 12.97 -26.77
CA GLN A 99 -1.00 13.06 -26.99
C GLN A 99 -0.14 11.91 -26.44
N GLU A 100 0.04 10.85 -27.25
CA GLU A 100 1.26 10.04 -27.21
C GLU A 100 2.39 10.83 -27.90
N ASN A 101 3.16 11.60 -27.15
CA ASN A 101 4.38 12.21 -27.67
C ASN A 101 5.63 11.51 -27.12
N LYS A 102 6.16 10.64 -27.97
CA LYS A 102 7.58 10.38 -28.29
C LYS A 102 8.51 9.98 -27.14
N THR A 103 8.92 8.70 -27.17
CA THR A 103 10.32 8.34 -26.91
C THR A 103 10.97 8.00 -28.24
N SER A 104 11.78 8.93 -28.75
CA SER A 104 12.75 8.65 -29.81
C SER A 104 13.84 7.75 -29.25
N SER A 105 13.90 6.51 -29.72
CA SER A 105 15.17 5.82 -30.01
C SER A 105 14.89 4.57 -30.84
N GLN A 106 15.52 4.55 -32.02
CA GLN A 106 15.78 3.40 -32.89
C GLN A 106 14.60 2.84 -33.71
N LYS A 107 14.49 3.30 -34.97
CA LYS A 107 15.01 2.55 -36.13
C LYS A 107 15.22 3.47 -37.32
N ALA A 108 16.50 3.59 -37.70
CA ALA A 108 16.93 3.91 -39.05
C ALA A 108 16.63 2.71 -39.96
N MET A 109 16.67 2.95 -41.28
CA MET A 109 16.17 2.11 -42.39
C MET A 109 14.64 2.26 -42.50
N GLU A 110 14.08 3.04 -43.43
CA GLU A 110 14.43 3.31 -44.82
C GLU A 110 13.76 4.62 -45.29
#